data_AF-A0A6A3T1Q8-F1
#
_entry.id   AF-A0A6A3T1Q8-F1
#
_cell.length_a   1.000
_cell.length_b   1.000
_cell.length_c   1.000
_cell.angle_alpha   90.00
_cell.angle_beta   90.00
_cell.angle_gamma   90.00
#
_symmetry.space_group_name_H-M   'P 1'
#
loop_
_entity.id
_entity.type
_entity.pdbx_description
1 polymer ?
#
loop_
_entity_poly.entity_id
_entity_poly.type
_entity_poly.pdbx_seq_one_letter_code
_entity_poly.pdbx_strand_id
1 'polypeptide(L)'
;MDVIEAILKRLDEYGFKLNPRKCKLFQTEIKWCGRVINKDGVGHDPERIQALQKIPPPSTAAELQQFVCATNWMREGLVDYARVVKPLQERLDESLRGTKRSKRAAAGIRISLSHSELASFEGVKELLSNSAVLTYPDPSK
;
A
#
# COMPACT_ATOMS: atom_id res chain seq x y z
N MET A 1 0.32 30.64 -11.92
CA MET A 1 -1.03 30.21 -12.37
C MET A 1 -0.96 29.43 -13.68
N ASP A 2 0.12 29.65 -14.44
CA ASP A 2 0.35 29.23 -15.82
C ASP A 2 0.26 27.71 -16.02
N VAL A 3 0.73 26.91 -15.06
CA VAL A 3 0.67 25.44 -15.15
C VAL A 3 -0.76 24.91 -15.10
N ILE A 4 -1.61 25.45 -14.21
CA ILE A 4 -3.00 25.00 -14.09
C ILE A 4 -3.77 25.38 -15.36
N GLU A 5 -3.56 26.59 -15.86
CA GLU A 5 -4.17 27.05 -17.10
C GLU A 5 -3.75 26.18 -18.30
N ALA A 6 -2.47 25.86 -18.42
CA ALA A 6 -1.95 24.97 -19.46
C ALA A 6 -2.57 23.56 -19.38
N ILE A 7 -2.74 23.01 -18.17
CA ILE A 7 -3.41 21.72 -17.95
C ILE A 7 -4.87 21.80 -18.38
N LEU A 8 -5.61 22.82 -17.94
CA LEU A 8 -7.03 22.97 -18.28
C LEU A 8 -7.25 23.13 -19.78
N LYS A 9 -6.41 23.94 -20.45
CA LYS A 9 -6.44 24.10 -21.91
C LYS A 9 -6.18 22.78 -22.62
N ARG A 10 -5.17 22.02 -22.19
CA ARG A 10 -4.86 20.71 -22.77
C ARG A 10 -5.99 19.70 -22.56
N LEU A 11 -6.65 19.73 -21.40
CA LEU A 11 -7.80 18.86 -21.15
C LEU A 11 -8.97 19.21 -22.09
N ASP A 12 -9.24 20.50 -22.29
CA ASP A 12 -10.28 20.99 -23.20
C ASP A 12 -10.01 20.61 -24.67
N GLU A 13 -8.75 20.79 -25.13
CA GLU A 13 -8.30 20.40 -26.49
C GLU A 13 -8.61 18.93 -26.82
N TYR A 14 -8.55 18.05 -25.83
CA TYR A 14 -8.82 16.61 -25.98
C TYR A 14 -10.21 16.18 -25.46
N GLY A 15 -11.07 17.14 -25.07
CA GLY A 15 -12.44 16.88 -24.63
C GLY A 15 -12.57 16.21 -23.25
N PHE A 16 -11.55 16.25 -22.40
CA PHE A 16 -11.63 15.75 -21.03
C PHE A 16 -12.42 16.71 -20.13
N LYS A 17 -13.40 16.18 -19.39
CA LYS A 17 -14.18 16.94 -18.40
C LYS A 17 -13.74 16.61 -16.99
N LEU A 18 -13.41 17.64 -16.22
CA LEU A 18 -13.13 17.52 -14.80
C LEU A 18 -14.42 17.54 -13.98
N ASN A 19 -14.42 16.85 -12.84
CA ASN A 19 -15.47 17.00 -11.84
C ASN A 19 -15.02 18.06 -10.81
N PRO A 20 -15.61 19.27 -10.79
CA PRO A 20 -15.16 20.34 -9.90
C PRO A 20 -15.19 19.96 -8.42
N ARG A 21 -16.12 19.10 -8.00
CA ARG A 21 -16.22 18.64 -6.61
C ARG A 21 -15.05 17.76 -6.17
N LYS A 22 -14.35 17.13 -7.13
CA LYS A 22 -13.17 16.29 -6.86
C LYS A 22 -11.85 17.04 -7.07
N CYS A 23 -11.88 18.23 -7.67
CA CYS A 23 -10.71 19.06 -7.89
C CYS A 23 -10.32 19.77 -6.59
N LYS A 24 -9.14 19.46 -6.07
CA LYS A 24 -8.55 20.13 -4.92
C LYS A 24 -7.33 20.92 -5.40
N LEU A 25 -7.49 22.22 -5.56
CA LEU A 25 -6.43 23.12 -6.03
C LEU A 25 -5.82 23.89 -4.85
N PHE A 26 -4.56 24.32 -5.01
CA PHE A 26 -3.83 25.15 -4.03
C PHE A 26 -3.79 24.58 -2.61
N GLN A 27 -3.81 23.26 -2.47
CA GLN A 27 -3.70 22.60 -1.16
C GLN A 27 -2.23 22.49 -0.75
N THR A 28 -1.96 22.71 0.53
CA THR A 28 -0.64 22.44 1.13
C THR A 28 -0.42 20.95 1.43
N GLU A 29 -1.50 20.19 1.49
CA GLU A 29 -1.50 18.74 1.67
C GLU A 29 -2.61 18.10 0.81
N ILE A 30 -2.31 16.99 0.15
CA ILE A 30 -3.27 16.26 -0.66
C ILE A 30 -3.17 14.75 -0.46
N LYS A 31 -4.35 14.10 -0.41
CA LYS A 31 -4.48 12.64 -0.47
C LYS A 31 -4.58 12.19 -1.91
N TRP A 32 -3.64 11.37 -2.36
CA TRP A 32 -3.62 10.83 -3.72
C TRP A 32 -3.12 9.37 -3.73
N CYS A 33 -3.87 8.49 -4.40
CA CYS A 33 -3.53 7.07 -4.53
C CYS A 33 -3.15 6.35 -3.22
N GLY A 34 -3.81 6.68 -2.10
CA GLY A 34 -3.52 6.08 -0.78
C GLY A 34 -2.26 6.62 -0.10
N ARG A 35 -1.73 7.75 -0.57
CA ARG A 35 -0.63 8.51 0.03
C ARG A 35 -1.11 9.90 0.43
N VAL A 36 -0.41 10.49 1.40
CA VAL A 36 -0.54 11.90 1.80
C VAL A 36 0.72 12.60 1.34
N ILE A 37 0.56 13.66 0.56
CA ILE A 37 1.65 14.41 -0.07
C ILE A 37 1.58 15.83 0.47
N ASN A 38 2.65 16.31 1.09
CA ASN A 38 2.76 17.66 1.61
C ASN A 38 4.20 18.18 1.46
N LYS A 39 4.50 19.33 2.07
CA LYS A 39 5.84 19.96 1.99
C LYS A 39 6.96 19.09 2.58
N ASP A 40 6.65 18.25 3.56
CA ASP A 40 7.64 17.47 4.32
C ASP A 40 7.98 16.16 3.60
N GLY A 41 7.08 15.70 2.73
CA GLY A 41 7.32 14.54 1.87
C GLY A 41 6.05 13.79 1.49
N VAL A 42 6.21 12.48 1.31
CA VAL A 42 5.15 11.54 0.93
C VAL A 42 5.01 10.48 2.01
N GLY A 43 3.89 10.53 2.74
CA GLY A 43 3.51 9.53 3.73
C GLY A 43 2.41 8.60 3.22
N HIS A 44 2.13 7.53 3.96
CA HIS A 44 0.97 6.69 3.72
C HIS A 44 -0.28 7.27 4.38
N ASP A 45 -1.43 7.07 3.73
CA ASP A 45 -2.72 7.47 4.26
C ASP A 45 -3.04 6.76 5.61
N PRO A 46 -3.26 7.51 6.70
CA PRO A 46 -3.54 6.92 8.02
C PRO A 46 -4.75 6.00 8.03
N GLU A 47 -5.79 6.31 7.24
CA GLU A 47 -6.98 5.45 7.13
C GLU A 47 -6.63 4.07 6.55
N ARG A 48 -5.71 4.03 5.58
CA ARG A 48 -5.21 2.78 5.00
C ARG A 48 -4.37 1.99 6.00
N ILE A 49 -3.50 2.66 6.76
CA ILE A 49 -2.71 2.04 7.84
C ILE A 49 -3.65 1.39 8.85
N GLN A 50 -4.63 2.14 9.36
CA GLN A 50 -5.60 1.65 10.35
C GLN A 50 -6.42 0.47 9.82
N ALA A 51 -6.82 0.51 8.54
CA ALA A 51 -7.54 -0.60 7.94
C ALA A 51 -6.69 -1.89 7.91
N LEU A 52 -5.40 -1.78 7.56
CA LEU A 52 -4.48 -2.93 7.54
C LEU A 52 -4.14 -3.45 8.95
N GLN A 53 -4.02 -2.57 9.94
CA GLN A 53 -3.81 -2.96 11.34
C GLN A 53 -5.00 -3.71 11.95
N LYS A 54 -6.21 -3.48 11.44
CA LYS A 54 -7.43 -4.16 11.93
C LYS A 54 -7.67 -5.51 11.25
N ILE A 55 -6.86 -5.87 10.25
CA ILE A 55 -7.00 -7.17 9.58
C ILE A 55 -6.69 -8.29 10.59
N PRO A 56 -7.59 -9.27 10.76
CA PRO A 56 -7.32 -10.44 11.60
C PRO A 56 -6.29 -11.36 10.93
N PRO A 57 -5.65 -12.28 11.69
CA PRO A 57 -4.78 -13.28 11.11
C PRO A 57 -5.48 -14.07 9.98
N PRO A 58 -4.82 -14.24 8.81
CA PRO A 58 -5.43 -14.88 7.66
C PRO A 58 -5.69 -16.37 7.90
N SER A 59 -6.85 -16.83 7.49
CA SER A 59 -7.29 -18.24 7.55
C SER A 59 -7.23 -18.94 6.19
N THR A 60 -6.97 -18.18 5.12
CA THR A 60 -6.80 -18.68 3.75
C THR A 60 -5.57 -18.10 3.06
N ALA A 61 -5.04 -18.82 2.06
CA ALA A 61 -3.92 -18.32 1.26
C ALA A 61 -4.29 -17.04 0.49
N ALA A 62 -5.56 -16.85 0.10
CA ALA A 62 -6.03 -15.61 -0.52
C ALA A 62 -5.99 -14.41 0.43
N GLU A 63 -6.40 -14.59 1.70
CA GLU A 63 -6.32 -13.54 2.72
C GLU A 63 -4.86 -13.18 3.01
N LEU A 64 -3.99 -14.18 3.13
CA LEU A 64 -2.55 -13.96 3.30
C LEU A 64 -1.95 -13.20 2.11
N GLN A 65 -2.28 -13.61 0.89
CA GLN A 65 -1.84 -12.92 -0.32
C GLN A 65 -2.29 -11.46 -0.35
N GLN A 66 -3.56 -11.20 0.00
CA GLN A 66 -4.09 -9.85 0.04
C GLN A 66 -3.32 -8.97 1.04
N PHE A 67 -3.04 -9.50 2.23
CA PHE A 67 -2.27 -8.79 3.25
C PHE A 67 -0.84 -8.49 2.79
N VAL A 68 -0.12 -9.50 2.30
CA VAL A 68 1.27 -9.36 1.82
C VAL A 68 1.36 -8.40 0.63
N CYS A 69 0.45 -8.48 -0.34
CA CYS A 69 0.44 -7.54 -1.47
C CYS A 69 0.13 -6.11 -1.01
N ALA A 70 -0.82 -5.92 -0.08
CA ALA A 70 -1.21 -4.60 0.37
C ALA A 70 -0.11 -3.90 1.19
N THR A 71 0.60 -4.66 2.03
CA THR A 71 1.74 -4.18 2.82
C THR A 71 2.99 -3.98 1.96
N ASN A 72 3.21 -4.82 0.95
CA ASN A 72 4.31 -4.65 -0.01
C ASN A 72 4.18 -3.35 -0.82
N TRP A 73 2.95 -2.90 -1.12
CA TRP A 73 2.73 -1.60 -1.75
C TRP A 73 3.20 -0.41 -0.87
N MET A 74 3.34 -0.63 0.44
CA MET A 74 3.77 0.36 1.42
C MET A 74 5.25 0.23 1.81
N ARG A 75 5.98 -0.74 1.26
CA ARG A 75 7.32 -1.15 1.72
C ARG A 75 8.36 -0.04 1.80
N GLU A 76 8.24 1.01 0.99
CA GLU A 76 9.20 2.12 0.97
C GLU A 76 9.25 2.86 2.30
N GLY A 77 8.10 2.99 2.97
CA GLY A 77 7.99 3.63 4.29
C GLY A 77 8.20 2.66 5.47
N LEU A 78 8.51 1.38 5.22
CA LEU A 78 8.57 0.34 6.24
C LEU A 78 10.01 -0.17 6.39
N VAL A 79 10.73 0.35 7.39
CA VAL A 79 12.09 -0.08 7.71
C VAL A 79 12.12 -1.58 8.00
N ASP A 80 13.10 -2.30 7.46
CA ASP A 80 13.26 -3.75 7.62
C ASP A 80 12.11 -4.64 7.09
N TYR A 81 11.18 -4.08 6.31
CA TYR A 81 10.01 -4.82 5.81
C TYR A 81 10.34 -6.17 5.19
N ALA A 82 11.34 -6.24 4.32
CA ALA A 82 11.72 -7.48 3.63
C ALA A 82 12.12 -8.60 4.61
N ARG A 83 12.80 -8.27 5.71
CA ARG A 83 13.19 -9.22 6.76
C ARG A 83 11.97 -9.66 7.57
N VAL A 84 11.11 -8.71 7.94
CA VAL A 84 9.95 -8.97 8.81
C VAL A 84 8.88 -9.76 8.08
N VAL A 85 8.60 -9.47 6.80
CA VAL A 85 7.54 -10.16 6.02
C VAL A 85 7.96 -11.53 5.48
N LYS A 86 9.26 -11.85 5.49
CA LYS A 86 9.81 -13.06 4.87
C LYS A 86 9.07 -14.36 5.27
N PRO A 87 8.78 -14.63 6.56
CA PRO A 87 8.05 -15.84 6.95
C PRO A 87 6.66 -15.95 6.31
N LEU A 88 5.96 -14.81 6.15
CA LEU A 88 4.65 -14.78 5.50
C LEU A 88 4.75 -15.02 3.99
N GLN A 89 5.77 -14.46 3.35
CA GLN A 89 6.03 -14.68 1.92
C GLN A 89 6.35 -16.16 1.65
N GLU A 90 7.20 -16.77 2.46
CA GLU A 90 7.54 -18.20 2.35
C GLU A 90 6.32 -19.10 2.57
N ARG A 91 5.49 -18.80 3.58
CA ARG A 91 4.23 -19.51 3.82
C ARG A 91 3.27 -19.36 2.64
N LEU A 92 3.18 -18.18 2.04
CA LEU A 92 2.35 -17.92 0.87
C LEU A 92 2.83 -18.72 -0.34
N ASP A 93 4.14 -18.72 -0.60
CA ASP A 93 4.74 -19.44 -1.73
C ASP A 93 4.59 -20.96 -1.57
N GLU A 94 4.71 -21.48 -0.36
CA GLU A 94 4.41 -22.87 -0.03
C GLU A 94 2.94 -23.20 -0.28
N SER A 95 2.03 -22.37 0.23
CA SER A 95 0.58 -22.57 0.09
C SER A 95 0.10 -22.54 -1.36
N LEU A 96 0.77 -21.75 -2.21
CA LEU A 96 0.43 -21.63 -3.63
C LEU A 96 1.21 -22.59 -4.54
N ARG A 97 2.12 -23.41 -4.00
CA ARG A 97 2.95 -24.31 -4.77
C ARG A 97 2.10 -25.31 -5.56
N GLY A 98 2.33 -25.39 -6.87
CA GLY A 98 1.59 -26.30 -7.76
C GLY A 98 0.13 -25.90 -8.04
N THR A 99 -0.31 -24.72 -7.59
CA THR A 99 -1.67 -24.24 -7.82
C THR A 99 -1.77 -23.32 -9.04
N LYS A 100 -2.96 -23.25 -9.64
CA LYS A 100 -3.24 -22.24 -10.68
C LYS A 100 -3.19 -20.85 -10.04
N ARG A 101 -2.43 -19.92 -10.64
CA ARG A 101 -2.37 -18.51 -10.22
C ARG A 101 -3.73 -17.81 -10.44
N SER A 102 -4.67 -18.05 -9.53
CA SER A 102 -6.00 -17.45 -9.55
C SER A 102 -6.49 -17.19 -8.12
N LYS A 103 -7.21 -16.09 -7.93
CA LYS A 103 -7.80 -15.71 -6.64
C LYS A 103 -8.72 -16.80 -6.09
N ARG A 104 -9.47 -17.47 -6.98
CA ARG A 104 -10.41 -18.54 -6.60
C ARG A 104 -9.69 -19.79 -6.08
N ALA A 105 -8.57 -20.18 -6.69
CA ALA A 105 -7.76 -21.29 -6.19
C ALA A 105 -7.19 -20.99 -4.80
N ALA A 106 -6.63 -19.79 -4.60
CA ALA A 106 -6.06 -19.37 -3.31
C ALA A 106 -7.11 -19.28 -2.18
N ALA A 107 -8.37 -18.93 -2.51
CA ALA A 107 -9.45 -18.82 -1.52
C ALA A 107 -9.88 -20.18 -0.94
N GLY A 108 -9.69 -21.27 -1.70
CA GLY A 108 -10.00 -22.62 -1.24
C GLY A 108 -8.93 -23.24 -0.32
N ILE A 109 -7.75 -22.62 -0.23
CA ILE A 109 -6.62 -23.16 0.52
C ILE A 109 -6.66 -22.60 1.93
N ARG A 110 -6.98 -23.47 2.90
CA ARG A 110 -6.93 -23.13 4.32
C ARG A 110 -5.50 -23.11 4.82
N ILE A 111 -5.17 -22.11 5.62
CA ILE A 111 -3.86 -21.97 6.26
C ILE A 111 -4.04 -21.75 7.75
N SER A 112 -3.04 -22.16 8.53
CA SER A 112 -2.91 -21.80 9.95
C SER A 112 -1.49 -21.30 10.13
N LEU A 113 -1.34 -20.07 10.63
CA LEU A 113 -0.04 -19.49 10.87
C LEU A 113 0.63 -20.15 12.09
N SER A 114 1.92 -20.45 11.96
CA SER A 114 2.76 -20.88 13.08
C SER A 114 3.04 -19.72 14.04
N HIS A 115 3.65 -20.01 15.19
CA HIS A 115 4.03 -18.97 16.15
C HIS A 115 4.97 -17.91 15.53
N SER A 116 5.95 -18.33 14.72
CA SER A 116 6.87 -17.41 14.05
C SER A 116 6.19 -16.60 12.95
N GLU A 117 5.22 -17.19 12.23
CA GLU A 117 4.44 -16.50 11.21
C GLU A 117 3.45 -15.49 11.82
N LEU A 118 2.84 -15.82 12.96
CA LEU A 118 2.02 -14.86 13.71
C LEU A 118 2.86 -13.69 14.24
N ALA A 119 4.05 -13.97 14.77
CA ALA A 119 4.98 -12.92 15.19
C ALA A 119 5.38 -12.02 14.00
N SER A 120 5.63 -12.60 12.83
CA SER A 120 5.88 -11.87 11.59
C SER A 120 4.68 -11.01 11.16
N PHE A 121 3.46 -11.54 11.25
CA PHE A 121 2.22 -10.82 10.94
C PHE A 121 2.01 -9.60 11.84
N GLU A 122 2.16 -9.76 13.16
CA GLU A 122 2.07 -8.63 14.09
C GLU A 122 3.24 -7.66 13.92
N GLY A 123 4.45 -8.16 13.62
CA GLY A 123 5.60 -7.32 13.29
C GLY A 123 5.37 -6.43 12.06
N VAL A 124 4.75 -6.95 11.00
CA VAL A 124 4.38 -6.12 9.83
C VAL A 124 3.34 -5.06 10.22
N LYS A 125 2.39 -5.39 11.09
CA LYS A 125 1.38 -4.42 11.58
C LYS A 125 2.02 -3.33 12.44
N GLU A 126 3.03 -3.66 13.22
CA GLU A 126 3.83 -2.68 13.96
C GLU A 126 4.63 -1.77 13.03
N LEU A 127 5.26 -2.31 11.98
CA LEU A 127 5.94 -1.50 10.97
C LEU A 127 4.98 -0.51 10.31
N LEU A 128 3.73 -0.93 10.02
CA LEU A 128 2.71 -0.05 9.46
C LEU A 128 2.40 1.13 10.39
N SER A 129 2.36 0.92 11.71
CA SER A 129 2.17 1.99 12.71
C SER A 129 3.29 3.02 12.67
N ASN A 130 4.50 2.55 12.42
CA ASN A 130 5.74 3.32 12.45
C ASN A 130 6.21 3.71 11.04
N SER A 131 5.29 3.79 10.07
CA SER A 131 5.65 4.07 8.68
C SER A 131 6.29 5.46 8.55
N ALA A 132 7.45 5.53 7.92
CA ALA A 132 8.18 6.77 7.71
C ALA A 132 7.55 7.64 6.61
N VAL A 133 7.71 8.96 6.75
CA VAL A 133 7.45 9.92 5.67
C VAL A 133 8.69 9.95 4.77
N LEU A 134 8.48 9.78 3.47
CA LEU A 134 9.56 9.80 2.49
C LEU A 134 9.81 11.23 2.03
N THR A 135 10.99 11.76 2.31
CA THR A 135 11.40 13.09 1.86
C THR A 135 11.60 13.10 0.34
N TYR A 136 11.42 14.27 -0.27
CA TYR A 136 11.68 14.41 -1.70
C TYR A 136 13.17 14.18 -2.01
N PRO A 137 13.51 13.49 -3.11
CA PRO A 137 14.90 13.36 -3.56
C PRO A 137 15.50 14.74 -3.77
N ASP A 138 16.68 14.96 -3.20
CA ASP A 138 17.50 16.15 -3.44
C ASP A 138 18.29 15.91 -4.74
N PRO A 139 18.04 16.63 -5.84
CA PRO A 139 18.75 16.41 -7.11
C PRO A 139 20.25 16.72 -7.03
N SER A 140 20.71 17.34 -5.95
CA SER A 140 22.11 17.71 -5.71
C SER A 140 22.90 16.71 -4.88
N LYS A 141 22.28 15.62 -4.41
CA LYS A 141 22.90 14.56 -3.61
C LYS A 141 22.69 13.16 -4.19
#